data_AF-A0A951DMS7-F1
#
_entry.id   AF-A0A951DMS7-F1
#
_cell.length_a   1.000
_cell.length_b   1.000
_cell.length_c   1.000
_cell.angle_alpha   90.00
_cell.angle_beta   90.00
_cell.angle_gamma   90.00
#
_symmetry.space_group_name_H-M   'P 1'
#
loop_
_entity.id
_entity.type
_entity.pdbx_description
1 polymer ?
#
loop_
_entity_poly.entity_id
_entity_poly.type
_entity_poly.pdbx_seq_one_letter_code
_entity_poly.pdbx_strand_id
1 'polypeptide(L)'
;QPRADLMAILLTGIPAGVVQGFQNFTGPTQADMLRLNMGVPPAGKPNPVGLVGGDAAGFPNGRRLVDDVVSIELRAIAGVTLPLVESSYKPDAAAGQLTDGTMPSPTSPFLNSFPYVGTPYEGYSHQFASS
;
A
#
# COMPACT_ATOMS: atom_id res chain seq x y z
N GLN A 1 -20.25 1.52 12.45
CA GLN A 1 -19.23 2.35 13.12
C GLN A 1 -18.54 3.23 12.09
N PRO A 2 -18.15 4.49 12.40
CA PRO A 2 -17.39 5.33 11.48
C PRO A 2 -16.01 4.73 11.15
N ARG A 3 -15.62 4.76 9.87
CA ARG A 3 -14.35 4.22 9.35
C ARG A 3 -13.21 5.24 9.44
N ALA A 4 -12.84 5.60 10.67
CA ALA A 4 -11.77 6.57 10.93
C ALA A 4 -10.41 6.12 10.37
N ASP A 5 -10.20 4.81 10.24
CA ASP A 5 -9.05 4.21 9.56
C ASP A 5 -8.99 4.59 8.07
N LEU A 6 -10.10 4.46 7.35
CA LEU A 6 -10.17 4.87 5.93
C LEU A 6 -10.04 6.37 5.76
N MET A 7 -10.63 7.16 6.67
CA MET A 7 -10.46 8.62 6.63
C MET A 7 -8.99 9.02 6.81
N ALA A 8 -8.28 8.37 7.73
CA ALA A 8 -6.85 8.62 7.92
C ALA A 8 -6.03 8.20 6.69
N ILE A 9 -6.31 7.02 6.12
CA ILE A 9 -5.57 6.49 4.97
C ILE A 9 -5.79 7.33 3.71
N LEU A 10 -7.04 7.71 3.42
CA LEU A 10 -7.43 8.33 2.14
C LEU A 10 -7.49 9.85 2.19
N LEU A 11 -7.84 10.46 3.34
CA LEU A 11 -8.32 11.84 3.36
C LEU A 11 -7.57 12.81 4.26
N THR A 12 -7.01 12.39 5.40
CA THR A 12 -6.37 13.32 6.36
C THR A 12 -4.90 13.00 6.63
N GLY A 13 -4.47 11.77 6.35
CA GLY A 13 -3.20 11.22 6.83
C GLY A 13 -3.36 10.59 8.22
N ILE A 14 -2.40 9.74 8.56
CA ILE A 14 -2.32 8.96 9.80
C ILE A 14 -1.69 9.83 10.90
N PRO A 15 -2.40 10.08 12.02
CA PRO A 15 -1.87 10.83 13.15
C PRO A 15 -0.70 10.12 13.83
N ALA A 16 0.16 10.91 14.49
CA ALA A 16 1.22 10.37 15.33
C ALA A 16 0.65 9.46 16.44
N GLY A 17 1.33 8.35 16.69
CA GLY A 17 0.97 7.38 17.74
C GLY A 17 -0.04 6.32 17.32
N VAL A 18 -0.72 6.46 16.17
CA VAL A 18 -1.59 5.41 15.62
C VAL A 18 -0.77 4.25 15.07
N VAL A 19 0.27 4.58 14.29
CA VAL A 19 1.28 3.61 13.84
C VAL A 19 2.61 4.04 14.44
N GLN A 20 3.24 3.16 15.20
CA GLN A 20 4.49 3.48 15.91
C GLN A 20 5.59 3.89 14.91
N GLY A 21 6.19 5.06 15.13
CA GLY A 21 7.26 5.59 14.27
C GLY A 21 6.79 6.14 12.92
N PHE A 22 5.48 6.23 12.68
CA PHE A 22 4.93 6.75 11.44
C PHE A 22 3.87 7.82 11.67
N GLN A 23 3.89 8.86 10.83
CA GLN A 23 2.81 9.84 10.70
C GLN A 23 2.93 10.54 9.35
N ASN A 24 1.80 10.92 8.76
CA ASN A 24 1.76 11.78 7.58
C ASN A 24 0.54 12.72 7.63
N PHE A 25 0.02 12.98 8.82
CA PHE A 25 -1.17 13.82 9.02
C PHE A 25 -0.88 15.28 8.66
N THR A 26 -1.75 15.86 7.84
CA THR A 26 -1.57 17.24 7.33
C THR A 26 -2.68 18.20 7.77
N GLY A 27 -3.53 17.80 8.71
CA GLY A 27 -4.64 18.62 9.23
C GLY A 27 -6.03 18.00 9.00
N PRO A 28 -7.08 18.65 9.52
CA PRO A 28 -8.45 18.10 9.54
C PRO A 28 -9.17 18.19 8.19
N THR A 29 -8.63 18.94 7.23
CA THR A 29 -9.22 19.05 5.89
C THR A 29 -9.16 17.70 5.19
N GLN A 30 -10.35 17.18 4.86
CA GLN A 30 -10.49 15.94 4.10
C GLN A 30 -10.21 16.22 2.63
N ALA A 31 -9.12 15.67 2.13
CA ALA A 31 -8.72 15.80 0.74
C ALA A 31 -7.93 14.57 0.31
N ASP A 32 -8.21 14.10 -0.91
CA ASP A 32 -7.38 13.13 -1.58
C ASP A 32 -6.05 13.81 -1.92
N MET A 33 -5.03 13.45 -1.16
CA MET A 33 -3.68 13.99 -1.31
C MET A 33 -2.67 12.88 -1.16
N LEU A 34 -1.68 12.93 -2.04
CA LEU A 34 -0.48 12.14 -1.89
C LEU A 34 0.41 12.76 -0.80
N ARG A 35 0.37 12.20 0.40
CA ARG A 35 1.09 12.72 1.57
C ARG A 35 2.42 11.99 1.73
N LEU A 36 3.51 12.74 1.81
CA LEU A 36 4.86 12.18 1.94
C LEU A 36 5.55 12.71 3.21
N ASN A 37 5.97 11.78 4.06
CA ASN A 37 6.83 12.01 5.21
C ASN A 37 8.28 11.68 4.81
N MET A 38 9.07 12.75 4.60
CA MET A 38 10.50 12.68 4.25
C MET A 38 11.40 12.22 5.41
N GLY A 39 10.86 12.09 6.62
CA GLY A 39 11.57 11.51 7.77
C GLY A 39 11.63 9.98 7.73
N VAL A 40 10.85 9.33 6.88
CA VAL A 40 10.91 7.89 6.64
C VAL A 40 11.95 7.61 5.55
N PRO A 41 13.01 6.84 5.82
CA PRO A 41 14.00 6.51 4.79
C PRO A 41 13.40 5.59 3.73
N PRO A 42 13.93 5.58 2.48
CA PRO A 42 13.53 4.61 1.48
C PRO A 42 13.70 3.17 1.97
N ALA A 43 12.75 2.30 1.63
CA ALA A 43 12.83 0.89 1.97
C ALA A 43 13.93 0.18 1.17
N GLY A 44 14.85 -0.50 1.85
CA GLY A 44 15.85 -1.35 1.19
C GLY A 44 15.26 -2.61 0.53
N LYS A 45 14.12 -3.09 1.05
CA LYS A 45 13.32 -4.18 0.47
C LYS A 45 11.84 -3.76 0.48
N PRO A 46 11.38 -3.08 -0.58
CA PRO A 46 10.02 -2.59 -0.65
C PRO A 46 8.99 -3.73 -0.55
N ASN A 47 7.96 -3.54 0.29
CA ASN A 47 6.81 -4.43 0.36
C ASN A 47 5.65 -3.85 -0.48
N PRO A 48 5.10 -4.57 -1.47
CA PRO A 48 3.99 -4.09 -2.30
C PRO A 48 2.75 -3.66 -1.52
N VAL A 49 2.54 -4.20 -0.31
CA VAL A 49 1.39 -3.83 0.54
C VAL A 49 1.72 -2.69 1.52
N GLY A 50 2.82 -1.97 1.30
CA GLY A 50 3.17 -0.72 1.97
C GLY A 50 3.11 -0.79 3.49
N LEU A 51 2.52 0.24 4.11
CA LEU A 51 2.49 0.39 5.57
C LEU A 51 1.78 -0.79 6.26
N VAL A 52 0.74 -1.36 5.62
CA VAL A 52 0.02 -2.54 6.14
C VAL A 52 0.93 -3.77 6.19
N GLY A 53 1.90 -3.87 5.29
CA GLY A 53 2.95 -4.90 5.31
C GLY A 53 4.18 -4.56 6.16
N GLY A 54 4.11 -3.52 7.01
CA GLY A 54 5.23 -3.07 7.83
C GLY A 54 6.27 -2.23 7.09
N ASP A 55 5.98 -1.78 5.87
CA ASP A 55 6.87 -0.91 5.09
C ASP A 55 6.38 0.54 5.13
N ALA A 56 6.95 1.33 6.04
CA ALA A 56 6.58 2.73 6.24
C ALA A 56 6.90 3.66 5.05
N ALA A 57 7.73 3.23 4.10
CA ALA A 57 8.05 4.01 2.91
C ALA A 57 7.04 3.80 1.77
N GLY A 58 6.12 2.83 1.89
CA GLY A 58 5.04 2.60 0.94
C GLY A 58 3.76 3.35 1.30
N PHE A 59 2.76 3.23 0.42
CA PHE A 59 1.44 3.83 0.62
C PHE A 59 0.88 3.56 2.04
N PRO A 60 0.30 4.58 2.74
CA PRO A 60 -0.04 5.94 2.26
C PRO A 60 1.09 6.97 2.38
N ASN A 61 2.35 6.57 2.59
CA ASN A 61 3.50 7.47 2.60
C ASN A 61 4.00 7.78 1.17
N GLY A 62 3.21 8.55 0.45
CA GLY A 62 3.35 8.67 -0.99
C GLY A 62 2.81 7.43 -1.69
N ARG A 63 3.26 7.20 -2.93
CA ARG A 63 2.97 5.99 -3.71
C ARG A 63 4.20 5.65 -4.53
N ARG A 64 4.67 4.41 -4.42
CA ARG A 64 5.77 3.89 -5.22
C ARG A 64 5.20 3.06 -6.36
N LEU A 65 5.99 2.87 -7.42
CA LEU A 65 5.59 2.01 -8.53
C LEU A 65 5.34 0.55 -8.11
N VAL A 66 6.03 0.11 -7.06
CA VAL A 66 5.91 -1.24 -6.49
C VAL A 66 4.70 -1.40 -5.57
N ASP A 67 4.06 -0.30 -5.15
CA ASP A 67 2.93 -0.37 -4.22
C ASP A 67 1.67 -0.82 -4.97
N ASP A 68 1.08 -1.91 -4.51
CA ASP A 68 -0.22 -2.39 -4.96
C ASP A 68 -1.32 -1.68 -4.15
N VAL A 69 -1.57 -0.43 -4.53
CA VAL A 69 -2.52 0.45 -3.84
C VAL A 69 -3.92 -0.15 -3.82
N VAL A 70 -4.33 -0.82 -4.90
CA VAL A 70 -5.67 -1.45 -4.99
C VAL A 70 -5.80 -2.56 -3.97
N SER A 71 -4.80 -3.43 -3.83
CA SER A 71 -4.79 -4.46 -2.79
C SER A 71 -4.77 -3.86 -1.38
N ILE A 72 -4.00 -2.80 -1.15
CA ILE A 72 -3.95 -2.13 0.15
C ILE A 72 -5.32 -1.55 0.52
N GLU A 73 -5.98 -0.86 -0.40
CA GLU A 73 -7.30 -0.27 -0.18
C GLU A 73 -8.37 -1.34 -0.03
N LEU A 74 -8.32 -2.42 -0.81
CA LEU A 74 -9.23 -3.55 -0.68
C LEU A 74 -9.10 -4.23 0.70
N ARG A 75 -7.87 -4.45 1.16
CA ARG A 75 -7.58 -4.94 2.52
C ARG A 75 -8.10 -3.99 3.59
N ALA A 76 -7.87 -2.68 3.42
CA ALA A 76 -8.36 -1.67 4.33
C ALA A 76 -9.90 -1.71 4.40
N ILE A 77 -10.60 -1.67 3.27
CA ILE A 77 -12.06 -1.75 3.18
C ILE A 77 -12.58 -3.04 3.83
N ALA A 78 -11.93 -4.18 3.59
CA ALA A 78 -12.24 -5.48 4.19
C ALA A 78 -11.95 -5.57 5.71
N GLY A 79 -11.37 -4.52 6.30
CA GLY A 79 -11.26 -4.35 7.74
C GLY A 79 -9.86 -4.58 8.32
N VAL A 80 -8.84 -4.84 7.49
CA VAL A 80 -7.46 -5.11 7.96
C VAL A 80 -6.90 -3.95 8.79
N THR A 81 -7.29 -2.71 8.49
CA THR A 81 -6.83 -1.48 9.16
C THR A 81 -7.72 -1.04 10.32
N LEU A 82 -8.90 -1.66 10.49
CA LEU A 82 -9.86 -1.27 11.51
C LEU A 82 -9.35 -1.43 12.95
N PRO A 83 -8.47 -2.41 13.29
CA PRO A 83 -7.86 -2.50 14.61
C PRO A 83 -7.07 -1.26 15.06
N LEU A 84 -6.65 -0.40 14.13
CA LEU A 84 -5.96 0.86 14.44
C LEU A 84 -6.85 1.88 15.16
N VAL A 85 -8.17 1.75 15.01
CA VAL A 85 -9.17 2.63 15.63
C VAL A 85 -10.14 1.88 16.53
N GLU A 86 -10.20 0.55 16.42
CA GLU A 86 -11.04 -0.32 17.23
C GLU A 86 -10.29 -1.59 17.63
N SER A 87 -9.57 -1.54 18.74
CA SER A 87 -8.70 -2.64 19.21
C SER A 87 -9.42 -3.97 19.48
N SER A 88 -10.74 -3.97 19.70
CA SER A 88 -11.55 -5.18 19.88
C SER A 88 -11.87 -5.90 18.57
N TYR A 89 -11.76 -5.21 17.43
CA TYR A 89 -12.05 -5.80 16.13
C TYR A 89 -10.95 -6.78 15.72
N LYS A 90 -11.36 -7.95 15.25
CA LYS A 90 -10.46 -8.97 14.69
C LYS A 90 -10.79 -9.14 13.21
N PRO A 91 -9.90 -8.72 12.30
CA PRO A 91 -10.10 -8.92 10.87
C PRO A 91 -10.14 -10.41 10.54
N ASP A 92 -10.93 -10.77 9.52
CA ASP A 92 -10.87 -12.09 8.92
C ASP A 92 -9.47 -12.31 8.31
N ALA A 93 -8.88 -13.49 8.52
CA ALA A 93 -7.58 -13.83 7.95
C ALA A 93 -7.58 -13.76 6.42
N ALA A 94 -8.70 -14.08 5.77
CA ALA A 94 -8.87 -13.98 4.32
C ALA A 94 -8.81 -12.53 3.82
N ALA A 95 -9.20 -11.54 4.65
CA ALA A 95 -9.10 -10.13 4.27
C ALA A 95 -7.64 -9.72 4.01
N GLY A 96 -6.69 -10.28 4.75
CA GLY A 96 -5.25 -10.05 4.55
C GLY A 96 -4.67 -10.70 3.30
N GLN A 97 -5.41 -11.59 2.65
CA GLN A 97 -4.99 -12.28 1.41
C GLN A 97 -5.54 -11.61 0.14
N LEU A 98 -6.37 -10.57 0.29
CA LEU A 98 -6.95 -9.87 -0.86
C LEU A 98 -5.83 -9.25 -1.71
N THR A 99 -5.93 -9.48 -3.01
CA THR A 99 -5.03 -8.95 -4.04
C THR A 99 -5.85 -8.52 -5.26
N ASP A 100 -5.38 -7.53 -6.02
CA ASP A 100 -5.94 -7.15 -7.31
C ASP A 100 -5.63 -8.17 -8.43
N GLY A 101 -4.81 -9.19 -8.12
CA GLY A 101 -4.43 -10.27 -9.04
C GLY A 101 -3.30 -9.89 -9.99
N THR A 102 -2.72 -8.69 -9.85
CA THR A 102 -1.57 -8.24 -10.62
C THR A 102 -0.29 -8.41 -9.80
N MET A 103 0.79 -8.80 -10.47
CA MET A 103 2.11 -8.86 -9.87
C MET A 103 3.13 -8.31 -10.86
N PRO A 104 4.22 -7.67 -10.39
CA PRO A 104 5.33 -7.31 -11.25
C PRO A 104 5.80 -8.54 -12.04
N SER A 105 6.07 -8.34 -13.33
CA SER A 105 6.55 -9.41 -14.18
C SER A 105 7.86 -9.99 -13.65
N PRO A 106 7.99 -11.32 -13.47
CA PRO A 106 9.26 -11.93 -13.09
C PRO A 106 10.31 -11.81 -14.21
N THR A 107 9.88 -11.66 -15.47
CA THR A 107 10.78 -11.52 -16.64
C THR A 107 11.00 -10.07 -17.06
N SER A 108 10.25 -9.13 -16.47
CA SER A 108 10.33 -7.70 -16.77
C SER A 108 10.22 -6.88 -15.47
N PRO A 109 11.25 -6.93 -14.61
CA PRO A 109 11.24 -6.25 -13.32
C PRO A 109 11.39 -4.73 -13.46
N PHE A 110 11.18 -4.02 -12.35
CA PHE A 110 11.52 -2.59 -12.27
C PHE A 110 13.02 -2.37 -12.49
N LEU A 111 13.36 -1.31 -13.22
CA LEU A 111 14.72 -0.92 -13.53
C LEU A 111 15.26 0.05 -12.47
N ASN A 112 16.58 0.09 -12.30
CA ASN A 112 17.24 1.04 -11.39
C ASN A 112 17.45 2.44 -12.01
N SER A 113 17.02 2.62 -13.25
CA SER A 113 17.13 3.88 -14.01
C SER A 113 15.89 4.10 -14.87
N PHE A 114 15.69 5.34 -15.27
CA PHE A 114 14.61 5.68 -16.19
C PHE A 114 14.73 4.91 -17.53
N PRO A 115 13.62 4.41 -18.10
CA PRO A 115 12.25 4.39 -17.54
C PRO A 115 12.11 3.24 -16.54
N TYR A 116 11.85 3.53 -15.27
CA TYR A 116 11.95 2.58 -14.14
C TYR A 116 11.06 1.31 -14.23
N VAL A 117 10.26 1.15 -15.28
CA VAL A 117 9.39 0.00 -15.53
C VAL A 117 10.01 -0.87 -16.63
N GLY A 118 9.98 -2.18 -16.44
CA GLY A 118 10.46 -3.14 -17.44
C GLY A 118 9.67 -3.08 -18.75
N THR A 119 10.25 -3.64 -19.82
CA THR A 119 9.60 -3.75 -21.12
C THR A 119 8.25 -4.47 -21.01
N PRO A 120 7.15 -3.88 -21.54
CA PRO A 120 5.84 -4.54 -21.52
C PRO A 120 5.89 -5.91 -22.22
N TYR A 121 5.03 -6.83 -21.76
CA TYR A 121 4.81 -8.07 -22.48
C TYR A 121 4.27 -7.80 -23.89
N GLU A 122 4.79 -8.53 -24.88
CA GLU A 122 4.19 -8.55 -26.21
C GLU A 122 2.86 -9.31 -26.16
N GLY A 123 1.82 -8.76 -26.78
CA GLY A 123 0.46 -9.30 -26.68
C GLY A 123 0.23 -10.66 -27.36
N TYR A 124 1.26 -11.25 -27.98
CA TYR A 124 1.16 -12.51 -28.76
C TYR A 124 1.93 -13.69 -28.16
N SER A 125 2.87 -13.49 -27.23
CA SER A 125 3.65 -14.59 -26.64
C SER A 125 3.25 -14.83 -25.19
N HIS A 126 2.34 -15.78 -24.95
CA HIS A 126 2.12 -16.34 -23.62
C HIS A 126 2.70 -17.75 -23.59
N GLN A 127 3.86 -17.94 -22.98
CA GLN A 127 4.26 -19.27 -22.53
C GLN A 127 3.56 -19.52 -21.19
N PHE A 128 2.61 -20.44 -21.18
CA PHE A 128 2.10 -21.01 -19.93
C PHE A 128 3.28 -21.70 -19.25
N ALA A 129 3.70 -21.21 -18.08
CA ALA A 129 4.56 -21.99 -17.21
C ALA A 129 3.77 -23.25 -16.83
N SER A 130 4.18 -24.39 -17.37
CA SER A 130 3.64 -25.69 -16.99
C SER A 130 4.07 -25.99 -15.56
N SER A 131 3.09 -26.35 -14.73
CA SER A 131 3.26 -26.88 -13.37
C SER A 131 3.97 -28.23 -13.37
#